data_AF-A0A1M5CDI9-F1
#
_entry.id   AF-A0A1M5CDI9-F1
#
_cell.length_a   1.000
_cell.length_b   1.000
_cell.length_c   1.000
_cell.angle_alpha   90.00
_cell.angle_beta   90.00
_cell.angle_gamma   90.00
#
_symmetry.space_group_name_H-M   'P 1'
#
loop_
_entity.id
_entity.type
_entity.pdbx_description
1 polymer ?
#
loop_
_entity_poly.entity_id
_entity_poly.type
_entity_poly.pdbx_seq_one_letter_code
_entity_poly.pdbx_strand_id
1 'polypeptide(L)'
;MGSLDGIMKKARETYPGFDPSYIKMPDKEGDKIRFYGHTDTDLPIHYKFSNYVDYNPKTGKETTSFFIRNQLFSTHLLSITYPLHFGDWGGIPIKILYTFFGIAPGILAVSGFLIWRQKGKRKKKLSKKQKNRKLQSA
;
A
#
# COMPACT_ATOMS: atom_id res chain seq x y z
N MET A 1 -36.07 -14.97 -5.73
CA MET A 1 -34.96 -14.01 -5.55
C MET A 1 -34.32 -14.33 -4.20
N GLY A 2 -33.06 -14.78 -4.17
CA GLY A 2 -32.36 -14.95 -2.90
C GLY A 2 -32.05 -13.56 -2.35
N SER A 3 -32.48 -13.24 -1.14
CA SER A 3 -32.08 -12.00 -0.48
C SER A 3 -30.56 -11.96 -0.32
N LEU A 4 -29.98 -10.75 -0.33
CA LEU A 4 -28.54 -10.57 -0.16
C LEU A 4 -28.03 -11.24 1.13
N ASP A 5 -28.83 -11.15 2.19
CA ASP A 5 -28.60 -11.80 3.48
C ASP A 5 -28.55 -13.33 3.37
N GLY A 6 -29.41 -13.92 2.53
CA GLY A 6 -29.41 -15.36 2.28
C GLY A 6 -28.12 -15.83 1.58
N ILE A 7 -27.64 -15.05 0.62
CA ILE A 7 -26.36 -15.32 -0.07
C ILE A 7 -25.20 -15.15 0.90
N MET A 8 -25.23 -14.10 1.74
CA MET A 8 -24.19 -13.84 2.75
C MET A 8 -24.13 -14.94 3.82
N LYS A 9 -25.28 -15.39 4.32
CA LYS A 9 -25.37 -16.50 5.26
C LYS A 9 -24.81 -17.78 4.66
N LYS A 10 -25.19 -18.08 3.42
CA LYS A 10 -24.68 -19.23 2.68
C LYS A 10 -23.17 -19.16 2.47
N ALA A 11 -22.62 -17.99 2.16
CA ALA A 11 -21.17 -17.81 2.02
C ALA A 11 -20.42 -18.11 3.32
N ARG A 12 -20.95 -17.66 4.46
CA ARG A 12 -20.38 -17.94 5.79
C ARG A 12 -20.50 -19.42 6.19
N GLU A 13 -21.60 -20.07 5.82
CA GLU A 13 -21.79 -21.51 6.05
C GLU A 13 -20.86 -22.36 5.18
N THR A 14 -20.68 -22.00 3.90
CA THR A 14 -19.80 -22.72 2.97
C THR A 14 -18.32 -22.55 3.33
N TYR A 15 -17.91 -21.37 3.80
CA TYR A 15 -16.52 -21.06 4.15
C TYR A 15 -16.39 -20.65 5.62
N PRO A 16 -16.30 -21.63 6.55
CA PRO A 16 -16.06 -21.32 7.95
C PRO A 16 -14.73 -20.58 8.09
N GLY A 17 -14.78 -19.37 8.66
CA GLY A 17 -13.63 -18.48 8.82
C GLY A 17 -13.40 -17.49 7.68
N PHE A 18 -14.29 -17.38 6.69
CA PHE A 18 -14.31 -16.25 5.77
C PHE A 18 -15.23 -15.16 6.32
N ASP A 19 -14.67 -14.01 6.70
CA ASP A 19 -15.44 -12.85 7.13
C ASP A 19 -15.58 -11.84 5.97
N PRO A 20 -16.77 -11.76 5.33
CA PRO A 20 -17.01 -10.82 4.24
C PRO A 20 -17.09 -9.38 4.77
N SER A 21 -16.08 -8.58 4.44
CA SER A 21 -15.95 -7.17 4.86
C SER A 21 -16.47 -6.18 3.84
N TYR A 22 -16.54 -6.56 2.56
CA TYR A 22 -16.94 -5.66 1.49
C TYR A 22 -17.69 -6.40 0.38
N ILE A 23 -18.76 -5.79 -0.10
CA ILE A 23 -19.60 -6.35 -1.15
C ILE A 23 -19.52 -5.44 -2.35
N LYS A 24 -19.03 -5.96 -3.47
CA LYS A 24 -19.10 -5.29 -4.75
C LYS A 24 -20.35 -5.76 -5.49
N MET A 25 -21.27 -4.83 -5.71
CA MET A 25 -22.48 -5.03 -6.49
C MET A 25 -22.16 -5.10 -8.00
N PRO A 26 -22.98 -5.79 -8.80
CA PRO A 26 -22.85 -5.82 -10.25
C PRO A 26 -23.13 -4.45 -10.85
N ASP A 27 -22.22 -3.96 -11.69
CA ASP A 27 -22.37 -2.67 -12.37
C ASP A 27 -23.17 -2.81 -13.68
N LYS A 28 -23.12 -4.00 -14.31
CA LYS A 28 -23.82 -4.32 -15.56
C LYS A 28 -24.71 -5.55 -15.42
N GLU A 29 -25.70 -5.65 -16.31
CA GLU A 29 -26.53 -6.85 -16.38
C GLU A 29 -25.69 -8.08 -16.76
N GLY A 30 -25.66 -9.09 -15.87
CA GLY A 30 -24.84 -10.29 -16.04
C GLY A 30 -23.56 -10.31 -15.20
N ASP A 31 -23.20 -9.19 -14.57
CA ASP A 31 -22.08 -9.16 -13.63
C ASP A 31 -22.40 -9.97 -12.35
N LYS A 32 -21.35 -10.46 -11.70
CA LYS A 32 -21.44 -11.25 -10.46
C LYS A 32 -21.45 -10.33 -9.24
N ILE A 33 -22.14 -10.75 -8.18
CA ILE A 33 -21.98 -10.13 -6.86
C ILE A 33 -20.69 -10.70 -6.27
N ARG A 34 -19.75 -9.84 -5.91
CA ARG A 34 -18.48 -10.26 -5.31
C ARG A 34 -18.42 -9.88 -3.84
N PHE A 35 -18.22 -10.88 -3.00
CA PHE A 35 -17.95 -10.69 -1.57
C PHE A 35 -16.45 -10.77 -1.37
N TYR A 36 -15.85 -9.66 -0.95
CA TYR A 36 -14.48 -9.63 -0.48
C TYR A 36 -14.44 -9.82 1.02
N GLY A 37 -13.43 -10.54 1.51
CA GLY A 37 -13.31 -10.82 2.92
C GLY A 37 -11.92 -11.31 3.31
N HIS A 38 -11.71 -11.33 4.62
CA HIS A 38 -10.50 -11.87 5.23
C HIS A 38 -10.78 -13.31 5.66
N THR A 39 -9.78 -14.17 5.61
CA THR A 39 -9.88 -15.49 6.25
C THR A 39 -9.16 -15.45 7.59
N ASP A 40 -9.65 -16.12 8.62
CA ASP A 40 -9.01 -16.22 9.94
C ASP A 40 -7.53 -16.66 9.86
N THR A 41 -7.19 -17.42 8.82
CA THR A 41 -5.86 -17.97 8.55
C THR A 41 -4.91 -17.00 7.84
N ASP A 42 -5.40 -15.86 7.37
CA ASP A 42 -4.60 -14.93 6.57
C ASP A 42 -3.70 -14.08 7.45
N LEU A 43 -2.42 -14.03 7.07
CA LEU A 43 -1.46 -13.16 7.72
C LEU A 43 -1.88 -11.68 7.61
N PRO A 44 -1.65 -10.85 8.64
CA PRO A 44 -1.97 -9.42 8.63
C PRO A 44 -1.29 -8.61 7.52
N ILE A 45 -0.25 -9.19 6.90
CA ILE A 45 0.51 -8.60 5.79
C ILE A 45 -0.19 -8.74 4.44
N HIS A 46 -1.20 -9.61 4.32
CA HIS A 46 -1.95 -9.75 3.09
C HIS A 46 -2.97 -8.62 2.95
N TYR A 47 -3.22 -8.20 1.71
CA TYR A 47 -4.19 -7.17 1.43
C TYR A 47 -5.60 -7.62 1.87
N LYS A 48 -6.37 -6.73 2.51
CA LYS A 48 -7.69 -7.04 3.10
C LYS A 48 -8.76 -7.51 2.09
N PHE A 49 -8.47 -7.39 0.80
CA PHE A 49 -9.34 -7.83 -0.31
C PHE A 49 -8.69 -8.95 -1.14
N SER A 50 -7.70 -9.64 -0.58
CA SER A 50 -7.00 -10.73 -1.27
C SER A 50 -7.85 -11.98 -1.45
N ASN A 51 -8.93 -12.16 -0.69
CA ASN A 51 -9.91 -13.22 -0.94
C ASN A 51 -11.24 -12.64 -1.39
N TYR A 52 -11.89 -13.39 -2.27
CA TYR A 52 -13.24 -13.08 -2.69
C TYR A 52 -14.01 -14.32 -3.13
N VAL A 53 -15.33 -14.24 -3.02
CA VAL A 53 -16.26 -15.24 -3.54
C VAL A 53 -17.31 -14.54 -4.39
N ASP A 54 -17.51 -15.05 -5.61
CA ASP A 54 -18.42 -14.52 -6.60
C ASP A 54 -19.71 -15.36 -6.65
N TYR A 55 -20.85 -14.69 -6.58
CA TYR A 55 -22.17 -15.29 -6.72
C TYR A 55 -22.93 -14.70 -7.91
N ASN A 56 -23.74 -15.52 -8.56
CA ASN A 56 -24.63 -15.07 -9.62
C ASN A 56 -25.86 -14.36 -8.98
N PRO A 57 -26.17 -13.10 -9.34
CA PRO A 57 -27.28 -12.35 -8.74
C PRO A 57 -28.67 -12.94 -9.05
N LYS A 58 -28.85 -13.58 -10.21
CA LYS A 58 -30.15 -14.14 -10.64
C LYS A 58 -30.42 -15.49 -9.98
N THR A 59 -29.40 -16.33 -9.81
CA THR A 59 -29.55 -17.71 -9.31
C THR A 59 -29.08 -17.93 -7.86
N GLY A 60 -28.31 -17.00 -7.29
CA GLY A 60 -27.69 -17.15 -5.97
C GLY A 60 -26.67 -18.30 -5.88
N LYS A 61 -26.24 -18.84 -7.02
CA LYS A 61 -25.22 -19.90 -7.09
C LYS A 61 -23.82 -19.28 -7.07
N GLU A 62 -22.95 -19.91 -6.31
CA GLU A 62 -21.52 -19.60 -6.33
C GLU A 62 -20.96 -19.89 -7.73
N THR A 63 -20.15 -18.98 -8.24
CA THR A 63 -19.51 -19.12 -9.54
C THR A 63 -18.00 -19.28 -9.42
N THR A 64 -17.36 -18.53 -8.52
CA THR A 64 -15.90 -18.52 -8.40
C THR A 64 -15.49 -18.16 -6.99
N SER A 65 -14.58 -18.93 -6.40
CA SER A 65 -13.96 -18.62 -5.11
C SER A 65 -12.45 -18.42 -5.29
N PHE A 66 -11.91 -17.35 -4.75
CA PHE A 66 -10.49 -17.05 -4.78
C PHE A 66 -10.00 -16.85 -3.34
N PHE A 67 -9.10 -17.74 -2.90
CA PHE A 67 -8.46 -17.66 -1.60
C PHE A 67 -6.95 -17.64 -1.78
N ILE A 68 -6.29 -16.63 -1.20
CA ILE A 68 -4.85 -16.41 -1.35
C ILE A 68 -4.05 -17.64 -0.88
N ARG A 69 -4.48 -18.31 0.18
CA ARG A 69 -3.84 -19.53 0.73
C ARG A 69 -3.63 -20.66 -0.28
N ASN A 70 -4.46 -20.74 -1.32
CA ASN A 70 -4.43 -21.80 -2.33
C ASN A 70 -3.72 -21.36 -3.62
N GLN A 71 -3.09 -20.18 -3.63
CA GLN A 71 -2.45 -19.62 -4.80
C GLN A 71 -0.94 -19.83 -4.79
N LEU A 72 -0.30 -19.58 -5.94
CA LEU A 72 1.16 -19.63 -6.04
C LEU A 72 1.81 -18.57 -5.15
N PHE A 73 3.03 -18.88 -4.69
CA PHE A 73 3.88 -17.96 -3.94
C PHE A 73 4.04 -16.57 -4.61
N SER A 74 4.08 -16.51 -5.94
CA SER A 74 4.13 -15.24 -6.69
C SER A 74 2.93 -14.34 -6.42
N THR A 75 1.74 -14.90 -6.27
CA THR A 75 0.53 -14.15 -5.94
C THR A 75 0.54 -13.67 -4.48
N HIS A 76 1.11 -14.46 -3.57
CA HIS A 76 1.33 -14.02 -2.19
C HIS A 76 2.24 -12.80 -2.16
N LEU A 77 3.37 -12.82 -2.87
CA LEU A 77 4.25 -11.66 -2.98
C LEU A 77 3.52 -10.44 -3.53
N LEU A 78 2.76 -10.62 -4.62
CA LEU A 78 1.99 -9.53 -5.21
C LEU A 78 0.97 -8.96 -4.22
N SER A 79 0.29 -9.80 -3.45
CA SER A 79 -0.69 -9.37 -2.45
C SER A 79 -0.09 -8.55 -1.31
N ILE A 80 1.20 -8.74 -1.00
CA ILE A 80 1.91 -8.00 0.05
C ILE A 80 2.42 -6.65 -0.49
N THR A 81 2.63 -6.51 -1.80
CA THR A 81 3.17 -5.26 -2.36
C THR A 81 2.28 -4.05 -2.06
N TYR A 82 0.96 -4.18 -2.15
CA TYR A 82 0.03 -3.10 -1.85
C TYR A 82 0.10 -2.65 -0.37
N PRO A 83 -0.15 -3.52 0.62
CA PRO A 83 -0.10 -3.11 2.02
C PRO A 83 1.31 -2.66 2.44
N LEU A 84 2.37 -3.24 1.87
CA LEU A 84 3.74 -2.78 2.10
C LEU A 84 4.01 -1.40 1.49
N HIS A 85 3.48 -1.11 0.30
CA HIS A 85 3.63 0.20 -0.34
C HIS A 85 2.99 1.31 0.48
N PHE A 86 1.80 1.06 1.04
CA PHE A 86 1.07 2.02 1.87
C PHE A 86 1.42 1.95 3.37
N GLY A 87 2.22 0.97 3.80
CA GLY A 87 2.54 0.75 5.21
C GLY A 87 1.34 0.38 6.08
N ASP A 88 0.26 -0.17 5.49
CA ASP A 88 -1.02 -0.41 6.19
C ASP A 88 -1.16 -1.84 6.75
N TRP A 89 -0.05 -2.52 7.02
CA TRP A 89 -0.03 -3.89 7.56
C TRP A 89 0.30 -3.99 9.04
N GLY A 90 1.09 -3.06 9.58
CA GLY A 90 1.56 -3.10 10.97
C GLY A 90 0.96 -2.03 11.88
N GLY A 91 -0.17 -1.45 11.49
CA GLY A 91 -0.88 -0.46 12.29
C GLY A 91 -0.10 0.84 12.53
N ILE A 92 -0.33 1.47 13.69
CA ILE A 92 0.23 2.78 14.04
C ILE A 92 1.77 2.78 14.09
N PRO A 93 2.46 1.79 14.70
CA PRO A 93 3.92 1.80 14.78
C PRO A 93 4.61 1.85 13.42
N ILE A 94 4.13 1.07 12.45
CA ILE A 94 4.67 1.07 11.09
C ILE A 94 4.40 2.39 10.37
N LYS A 95 3.21 2.98 10.55
CA LYS A 95 2.90 4.29 9.98
C LYS A 95 3.83 5.39 10.51
N ILE A 96 4.17 5.35 11.80
CA ILE A 96 5.14 6.28 12.40
C ILE A 96 6.52 6.10 11.74
N LEU A 97 6.97 4.86 11.60
CA LEU A 97 8.26 4.56 10.96
C LEU A 97 8.31 5.05 9.50
N TYR A 98 7.28 4.76 8.72
CA TYR A 98 7.13 5.23 7.34
C TYR A 98 7.16 6.77 7.25
N THR A 99 6.55 7.45 8.21
CA THR A 99 6.55 8.92 8.25
C THR A 99 7.97 9.47 8.40
N PHE A 100 8.77 8.91 9.31
CA PHE A 100 10.17 9.33 9.47
C PHE A 100 11.00 9.10 8.21
N PHE A 101 10.87 7.93 7.59
CA PHE A 101 11.55 7.64 6.34
C PHE A 101 11.07 8.50 5.17
N GLY A 102 9.79 8.89 5.14
CA GLY A 102 9.25 9.81 4.14
C GLY A 102 9.79 11.23 4.28
N ILE A 103 10.04 11.69 5.51
CA ILE A 103 10.57 13.04 5.79
C ILE A 103 12.09 13.10 5.59
N ALA A 104 12.82 12.01 5.85
CA ALA A 104 14.28 12.01 5.82
C ALA A 104 14.90 12.50 4.49
N PRO A 105 14.42 12.10 3.28
CA PRO A 105 14.89 12.65 2.02
C PRO A 105 14.68 14.16 1.89
N GLY A 106 13.59 14.69 2.43
CA GLY A 106 13.32 16.13 2.46
C GLY A 106 14.36 16.89 3.29
N ILE A 107 14.67 16.38 4.50
CA ILE A 107 15.72 16.93 5.36
C ILE A 107 17.10 16.84 4.68
N LEU A 108 17.41 15.70 4.06
CA LEU A 108 18.66 15.48 3.33
C LEU A 108 18.78 16.41 2.12
N ALA A 109 17.71 16.63 1.37
CA ALA A 109 17.71 17.55 0.23
C ALA A 109 17.96 19.00 0.67
N VAL A 110 17.27 19.47 1.71
CA VAL A 110 17.43 20.83 2.24
C VAL A 110 18.84 21.03 2.80
N SER A 111 19.32 20.10 3.62
CA SER A 111 20.67 20.17 4.19
C SER A 111 21.76 20.14 3.11
N GLY A 112 21.64 19.25 2.12
CA GLY A 112 22.54 19.17 0.97
C GLY A 112 22.56 20.47 0.17
N PHE A 113 21.40 21.07 -0.09
CA PHE A 113 21.27 22.35 -0.78
C PHE A 113 21.93 23.50 0.00
N LEU A 114 21.72 23.56 1.32
CA LEU A 114 22.34 24.56 2.19
C LEU A 114 23.88 24.44 2.18
N ILE A 115 24.41 23.21 2.27
CA ILE A 115 25.85 22.93 2.22
C ILE A 115 26.42 23.38 0.87
N TRP A 116 25.76 23.05 -0.24
CA TRP A 116 26.18 23.46 -1.59
C TRP A 116 26.25 24.98 -1.73
N ARG A 117 25.21 25.70 -1.26
CA ARG A 117 25.16 27.16 -1.30
C ARG A 117 26.26 27.80 -0.45
N GLN A 118 26.54 27.26 0.74
CA GLN A 118 27.62 27.76 1.59
C GLN A 118 29.02 27.51 1.02
N LYS A 119 29.23 26.36 0.36
CA LYS A 119 30.49 26.03 -0.32
C LYS A 119 30.81 27.04 -1.42
N GLY A 120 29.81 27.45 -2.21
CA GLY A 120 29.95 28.50 -3.22
C GLY A 120 30.36 29.86 -2.64
N LYS A 121 29.75 30.27 -1.52
CA LYS A 121 30.10 31.52 -0.83
C LYS A 121 31.52 31.51 -0.24
N ARG A 122 31.94 30.38 0.36
CA ARG A 122 33.31 30.21 0.89
C ARG A 122 34.36 30.27 -0.22
N LYS A 123 34.14 29.59 -1.35
CA LYS A 123 35.06 29.65 -2.51
C LYS A 123 35.20 31.08 -3.06
N LYS A 124 34.10 31.81 -3.22
CA LYS A 124 34.12 33.22 -3.67
C LYS A 124 34.88 34.13 -2.70
N LYS A 125 34.68 33.97 -1.38
CA LYS A 125 35.41 34.74 -0.36
C LYS A 125 36.92 34.46 -0.37
N LEU A 126 37.32 33.19 -0.48
CA LEU A 126 38.73 32.79 -0.52
C LEU A 126 39.44 33.33 -1.78
N SER A 127 38.80 33.21 -2.95
CA SER A 127 39.31 33.76 -4.21
C SER A 127 39.48 35.29 -4.15
N LYS A 128 38.50 36.01 -3.58
CA LYS A 128 38.56 37.47 -3.40
C LYS A 128 39.70 37.87 -2.44
N LYS A 129 39.90 37.13 -1.34
CA LYS A 129 41.00 37.37 -0.38
C LYS A 129 42.38 37.13 -1.00
N GLN A 130 42.53 36.09 -1.82
CA GLN A 130 43.77 35.81 -2.55
C GLN A 130 44.11 36.91 -3.57
N LYS A 131 43.10 37.38 -4.32
CA LYS A 131 43.26 38.46 -5.31
C LYS A 131 43.71 39.77 -4.65
N ASN A 132 43.10 40.13 -3.51
CA ASN A 132 43.47 41.34 -2.76
C ASN A 132 44.89 41.27 -2.16
N ARG A 133 45.34 40.10 -1.66
CA ARG A 133 46.72 39.95 -1.16
C ARG A 133 47.77 40.15 -2.26
N LYS A 134 47.53 39.65 -3.48
CA LYS A 134 48.44 39.85 -4.62
C LYS A 134 48.56 41.31 -5.06
N LEU A 135 47.47 42.08 -4.97
CA LEU A 135 47.45 43.49 -5.34
C LEU A 135 48.18 44.39 -4.34
N GLN A 136 48.34 43.96 -3.08
CA GLN A 136 49.05 44.72 -2.04
C GLN A 136 50.55 44.41 -1.99
N SER A 137 51.00 43.38 -2.71
CA SER A 137 52.40 42.92 -2.76
C SER A 137 53.11 43.26 -4.07
N ALA A 138 52.47 44.03 -4.95
CA ALA A 138 52.98 44.51 -6.23
C ALA A 138 53.05 46.04 -6.18
#